data_AF-A0A7J8NFL4-F1
#
_entry.id   AF-A0A7J8NFL4-F1
#
_cell.length_a   1.000
_cell.length_b   1.000
_cell.length_c   1.000
_cell.angle_alpha   90.00
_cell.angle_beta   90.00
_cell.angle_gamma   90.00
#
_symmetry.space_group_name_H-M   'P 1'
#
loop_
_entity.id
_entity.type
_entity.pdbx_description
1 polymer ?
#
loop_
_entity_poly.entity_id
_entity_poly.type
_entity_poly.pdbx_seq_one_letter_code
_entity_poly.pdbx_strand_id
1 'polypeptide(L)' 'MVEPSGNFSLICSIWTKKPYNQDSFKAQMRSIWKTRKKFVIQVVGKNLFLIEFELEEDLETVLEGQPWLFRK' A
#
# COMPACT_ATOMS: atom_id res chain seq x y z
N MET A 1 -23.00 -0.45 16.71
CA MET A 1 -21.88 -0.02 15.85
C MET A 1 -21.00 -1.25 15.64
N VAL A 2 -20.57 -1.54 14.42
CA VAL A 2 -19.62 -2.62 14.17
C VAL A 2 -18.24 -2.05 14.45
N GLU A 3 -17.58 -2.53 15.49
CA GLU A 3 -16.17 -2.21 15.72
C GLU A 3 -15.34 -2.94 14.67
N PRO A 4 -14.51 -2.23 13.87
CA PRO A 4 -13.62 -2.89 12.93
C PRO A 4 -12.63 -3.76 13.72
N SER A 5 -12.74 -5.08 13.59
CA SER A 5 -11.89 -6.03 14.32
C SER A 5 -10.61 -6.39 13.54
N GLY A 6 -10.03 -5.45 12.80
CA GLY A 6 -8.96 -5.72 11.84
C GLY A 6 -7.81 -4.71 11.90
N ASN A 7 -6.66 -5.11 11.39
CA ASN A 7 -5.49 -4.23 11.20
C ASN A 7 -5.85 -3.05 10.29
N PHE A 8 -5.23 -1.89 10.50
CA PHE A 8 -5.34 -0.75 9.57
C PHE A 8 -4.82 -1.19 8.20
N SER A 9 -5.70 -1.30 7.21
CA SER A 9 -5.38 -1.99 5.96
C SER A 9 -5.83 -1.24 4.71
N LEU A 10 -5.04 -1.32 3.65
CA LEU A 10 -5.36 -0.80 2.32
C LEU A 10 -5.29 -1.91 1.28
N ILE A 11 -6.22 -1.88 0.33
CA ILE A 11 -6.15 -2.69 -0.88
C ILE A 11 -5.71 -1.79 -2.04
N CYS A 12 -4.68 -2.24 -2.77
CA CYS A 12 -4.11 -1.54 -3.92
C CYS A 12 -4.08 -2.45 -5.14
N SER A 13 -4.44 -1.91 -6.31
CA SER A 13 -4.38 -2.62 -7.59
C SER A 13 -3.52 -1.87 -8.59
N ILE A 14 -2.64 -2.59 -9.32
CA ILE A 14 -1.84 -2.02 -10.41
C ILE A 14 -2.49 -2.33 -11.76
N TRP A 15 -2.91 -1.29 -12.46
CA TRP A 15 -3.57 -1.37 -13.75
C TRP A 15 -2.58 -1.00 -14.85
N THR A 16 -1.89 -1.99 -15.40
CA THR A 16 -0.91 -1.80 -16.47
C THR A 16 -0.95 -2.94 -17.47
N LYS A 17 -0.66 -2.64 -18.75
CA LYS A 17 -0.39 -3.63 -19.79
C LYS A 17 1.09 -4.03 -19.85
N LYS A 18 1.97 -3.21 -19.30
CA LYS A 18 3.42 -3.46 -19.32
C LYS A 18 3.79 -4.50 -18.26
N PRO A 19 4.65 -5.47 -18.57
CA PRO A 19 5.22 -6.33 -17.54
C PRO A 19 6.03 -5.48 -16.55
N TYR A 20 5.95 -5.82 -15.27
CA TYR A 20 6.72 -5.18 -14.21
C TYR A 20 7.14 -6.21 -13.17
N ASN A 21 8.20 -5.90 -12.43
CA ASN A 21 8.65 -6.73 -11.32
C ASN A 21 7.93 -6.30 -10.03
N GLN A 22 7.20 -7.23 -9.40
CA GLN A 22 6.43 -6.94 -8.19
C GLN A 22 7.33 -6.60 -6.99
N ASP A 23 8.52 -7.19 -6.89
CA ASP A 23 9.44 -6.92 -5.78
C ASP A 23 10.07 -5.54 -5.92
N SER A 24 10.41 -5.12 -7.15
CA SER A 24 10.82 -3.75 -7.44
C SER A 24 9.72 -2.75 -7.08
N PHE A 25 8.45 -3.04 -7.42
CA PHE A 25 7.31 -2.22 -7.01
C PHE A 25 7.22 -2.12 -5.48
N LYS A 26 7.22 -3.24 -4.76
CA LYS A 26 7.16 -3.25 -3.29
C LYS A 26 8.31 -2.46 -2.67
N ALA A 27 9.53 -2.59 -3.21
CA ALA A 27 10.69 -1.84 -2.76
C ALA A 27 10.52 -0.33 -2.98
N GLN A 28 10.00 0.08 -4.14
CA GLN A 28 9.69 1.49 -4.40
C GLN A 28 8.64 2.05 -3.44
N MET A 29 7.54 1.33 -3.22
CA MET A 29 6.49 1.80 -2.28
C MET A 29 7.04 1.95 -0.86
N ARG A 30 7.88 1.02 -0.40
CA ARG A 30 8.59 1.12 0.90
C ARG A 30 9.52 2.33 0.99
N SER A 31 10.15 2.72 -0.11
CA SER A 31 11.02 3.91 -0.13
C SER A 31 10.23 5.22 -0.16
N ILE A 32 9.05 5.23 -0.78
CA ILE A 32 8.21 6.43 -0.92
C ILE A 32 7.41 6.67 0.36
N TRP A 33 6.82 5.62 0.92
CA TRP A 33 5.99 5.69 2.12
C TRP A 33 6.86 5.76 3.37
N LYS A 34 7.02 6.98 3.88
CA LYS A 34 7.76 7.28 5.11
C LYS A 34 6.88 7.06 6.35
N THR A 35 6.44 5.82 6.55
CA THR A 35 5.65 5.42 7.72
C THR A 35 6.50 5.49 8.99
N ARG A 36 5.87 5.77 10.13
CA ARG A 36 6.53 5.78 11.45
C ARG A 36 6.78 4.39 11.98
N LYS A 37 5.88 3.45 11.67
CA LYS A 37 6.00 2.03 12.00
C LYS A 37 6.12 1.18 10.75
N LYS A 38 6.37 -0.10 10.96
CA LYS A 38 6.45 -1.06 9.86
C LYS A 38 5.07 -1.28 9.28
N PHE A 39 5.07 -1.68 8.02
CA PHE A 39 3.90 -2.17 7.32
C PHE A 39 4.30 -3.36 6.45
N VAL A 40 3.32 -4.20 6.14
CA VAL A 40 3.50 -5.40 5.33
C VAL A 40 2.78 -5.21 4.00
N ILE A 41 3.38 -5.65 2.89
CA ILE A 41 2.73 -5.70 1.57
C ILE A 41 2.60 -7.16 1.16
N GLN A 42 1.37 -7.65 1.06
CA GLN A 42 1.02 -9.00 0.65
C GLN A 42 0.44 -8.99 -0.77
N VAL A 43 0.73 -10.02 -1.55
CA VAL A 43 0.10 -10.24 -2.85
C VAL A 43 -1.13 -11.11 -2.62
N VAL A 44 -2.32 -10.56 -2.84
CA VAL A 44 -3.60 -11.26 -2.60
C VAL A 44 -4.33 -11.57 -3.91
N GLY A 45 -3.76 -11.18 -5.04
CA GLY A 45 -4.27 -11.52 -6.37
C GLY A 45 -3.39 -10.98 -7.49
N LYS A 46 -3.87 -11.12 -8.73
CA LYS A 46 -3.14 -10.61 -9.90
C LYS A 46 -3.09 -9.08 -9.86
N ASN A 47 -1.90 -8.53 -9.66
CA ASN A 47 -1.67 -7.09 -9.48
C ASN A 47 -2.48 -6.49 -8.32
N LEU A 48 -2.91 -7.31 -7.35
CA LEU A 48 -3.71 -6.91 -6.21
C LEU A 48 -2.90 -7.14 -4.93
N PHE A 49 -2.78 -6.09 -4.13
CA PHE A 49 -1.94 -6.05 -2.95
C PHE A 49 -2.76 -5.61 -1.73
N LEU A 50 -2.55 -6.31 -0.62
CA LEU A 50 -3.02 -5.90 0.70
C LEU A 50 -1.84 -5.28 1.45
N ILE A 51 -2.06 -4.10 2.01
CA ILE A 51 -1.07 -3.37 2.79
C ILE A 51 -1.61 -3.24 4.20
N GLU A 52 -0.90 -3.78 5.19
CA GLU A 52 -1.30 -3.74 6.59
C GLU A 52 -0.33 -2.86 7.38
N PHE A 53 -0.88 -1.93 8.13
CA PHE A 53 -0.16 -0.94 8.94
C PHE A 53 -0.35 -1.23 10.42
N GLU A 54 0.70 -0.96 11.20
CA GLU A 54 0.60 -1.01 12.68
C GLU A 54 -0.13 0.21 13.26
N LEU A 55 -0.12 1.35 12.55
CA LEU A 55 -0.73 2.60 12.99
C LEU A 55 -1.72 3.13 11.95
N GLU A 56 -2.87 3.61 12.42
CA GLU A 56 -3.88 4.29 11.58
C GLU A 56 -3.29 5.52 10.91
N GLU A 57 -2.53 6.31 11.67
CA GLU A 57 -1.96 7.56 11.19
C GLU A 57 -0.96 7.34 10.03
N ASP A 58 -0.30 6.18 9.95
CA ASP A 58 0.55 5.80 8.82
C ASP A 58 -0.28 5.46 7.59
N LEU A 59 -1.43 4.78 7.77
CA LEU A 59 -2.41 4.53 6.71
C LEU A 59 -2.98 5.84 6.17
N GLU A 60 -3.39 6.75 7.05
CA GLU A 60 -3.93 8.07 6.69
C GLU A 60 -2.90 8.90 5.92
N THR A 61 -1.66 8.96 6.41
CA THR A 61 -0.56 9.66 5.72
C THR A 61 -0.34 9.10 4.32
N VAL A 62 -0.37 7.77 4.17
CA VAL A 62 -0.22 7.12 2.85
C VAL A 62 -1.40 7.46 1.94
N LEU A 63 -2.64 7.51 2.44
CA LEU A 63 -3.82 7.91 1.67
C LEU A 63 -3.78 9.38 1.23
N GLU A 64 -3.45 10.28 2.15
CA GLU A 64 -3.36 11.73 1.91
C GLU A 64 -2.27 12.08 0.90
N GLY A 65 -1.14 11.36 0.94
CA GLY A 65 -0.03 11.52 0.01
C GLY A 65 -0.34 11.18 -1.45
N GLN A 66 -1.56 10.73 -1.77
CA GLN A 66 -2.02 10.34 -3.12
C GLN A 66 -1.00 9.44 -3.85
N PRO A 67 -0.80 8.20 -3.38
CA PRO A 67 0.32 7.36 -3.79
C PRO A 67 0.22 6.86 -5.25
N TRP A 68 -0.85 7.25 -5.95
CA TRP A 68 -1.17 6.92 -7.34
C TRP A 68 -0.83 8.02 -8.35
N LEU A 69 -0.29 9.17 -7.93
CA LEU A 69 0.07 10.23 -8.86
C LEU A 69 1.52 10.08 -9.36
N PHE A 70 1.73 9.19 -10.33
CA PHE A 70 2.93 9.27 -11.19
C PHE A 70 2.81 10.55 -12.04
N ARG A 71 3.15 11.72 -11.49
CA ARG A 71 3.38 12.90 -12.32
C ARG A 71 4.67 12.67 -13.10
N LYS A 72 4.55 12.84 -14.41
CA LYS A 72 5.64 12.73 -15.37
C LYS A 72 6.62 13.89 -15.20
#